data_AF-A0AAD6YPH3-F1
#
_entry.id   AF-A0AAD6YPH3-F1
#
_cell.length_a   1.000
_cell.length_b   1.000
_cell.length_c   1.000
_cell.angle_alpha   90.00
_cell.angle_beta   90.00
_cell.angle_gamma   90.00
#
_symmetry.space_group_name_H-M   'P 1'
#
loop_
_entity.id
_entity.type
_entity.pdbx_description
1 polymer ?
#
loop_
_entity_poly.entity_id
_entity_poly.type
_entity_poly.pdbx_seq_one_letter_code
_entity_poly.pdbx_strand_id
1 'polypeptide(L)'
;MSPAIIVQYTLHPPATSGQVFELPLAKKHIFELGELSSEALQPEYYKMLRQSIARARDEVGQELTAWRDVVGKAEQGKDAKKYAKTEEDEEEEEDGDA
;
A
#
# COMPACT_ATOMS: atom_id res chain seq x y z
N MET A 1 -24.68 -19.32 4.39
CA MET A 1 -23.59 -18.34 4.43
C MET A 1 -22.36 -19.06 4.98
N SER A 2 -21.33 -19.27 4.16
CA SER A 2 -20.05 -19.79 4.62
C SER A 2 -19.37 -18.76 5.53
N PRO A 3 -18.66 -19.17 6.60
CA PRO A 3 -17.88 -18.24 7.40
C PRO A 3 -16.75 -17.63 6.56
N ALA A 4 -16.47 -16.34 6.75
CA ALA A 4 -15.43 -15.64 6.00
C ALA A 4 -14.71 -14.59 6.87
N ILE A 5 -13.46 -14.31 6.53
CA ILE A 5 -12.70 -13.19 7.08
C ILE A 5 -12.83 -12.02 6.10
N ILE A 6 -13.22 -10.86 6.60
CA ILE A 6 -13.36 -9.66 5.78
C ILE A 6 -12.30 -8.67 6.24
N VAL A 7 -11.46 -8.23 5.31
CA VAL A 7 -10.47 -7.17 5.55
C VAL A 7 -10.81 -6.00 4.65
N GLN A 8 -11.01 -4.83 5.25
CA GLN A 8 -11.26 -3.58 4.54
C GLN A 8 -10.29 -2.53 5.04
N TYR A 9 -9.69 -1.80 4.11
CA TYR A 9 -8.78 -0.72 4.44
C TYR A 9 -8.98 0.47 3.49
N THR A 10 -8.65 1.65 4.01
CA THR A 10 -8.56 2.90 3.26
C THR A 10 -7.21 3.55 3.60
N LEU A 11 -6.47 3.96 2.58
CA LEU A 11 -5.15 4.56 2.69
C LEU A 11 -5.24 6.05 2.45
N HIS A 12 -4.46 6.79 3.23
CA HIS A 12 -4.36 8.24 3.15
C HIS A 12 -2.89 8.62 2.93
N PRO A 13 -2.33 8.38 1.74
CA PRO A 13 -0.96 8.79 1.44
C PRO A 13 -0.84 10.33 1.53
N PRO A 14 0.35 10.85 1.86
CA PRO A 14 0.58 12.28 1.91
C PRO A 14 0.31 12.93 0.56
N ALA A 15 -0.26 14.15 0.59
CA ALA A 15 -0.52 14.94 -0.60
C ALA A 15 0.82 15.30 -1.27
N THR A 16 1.18 14.52 -2.28
CA THR A 16 2.36 14.76 -3.09
C THR A 16 1.92 15.50 -4.33
N SER A 17 2.30 16.77 -4.43
CA SER A 17 1.94 17.68 -5.51
C SER A 17 2.19 17.03 -6.88
N GLY A 18 1.12 16.77 -7.62
CA GLY A 18 1.17 16.26 -9.00
C GLY A 18 1.36 14.75 -9.16
N GLN A 19 1.41 13.96 -8.09
CA GLN A 19 1.61 12.52 -8.18
C GLN A 19 0.28 11.76 -8.12
N VAL A 20 -0.04 11.09 -9.21
CA VAL A 20 -1.16 10.16 -9.29
C VAL A 20 -0.65 8.78 -8.87
N PHE A 21 -1.25 8.22 -7.82
CA PHE A 21 -0.99 6.84 -7.43
C PHE A 21 -1.88 5.91 -8.26
N GLU A 22 -1.27 4.97 -9.00
CA GLU A 22 -2.00 3.97 -9.80
C GLU A 22 -2.59 2.82 -8.95
N LEU A 23 -2.23 2.77 -7.66
CA LEU A 23 -2.72 1.77 -6.72
C LEU A 23 -4.06 2.19 -6.09
N PRO A 24 -4.96 1.25 -5.76
CA PRO A 24 -6.24 1.56 -5.14
C PRO A 24 -6.05 2.06 -3.71
N LEU A 25 -6.68 3.20 -3.37
CA LEU A 25 -6.67 3.78 -2.03
C LEU A 25 -7.60 3.06 -1.06
N ALA A 26 -8.59 2.33 -1.55
CA ALA A 26 -9.47 1.54 -0.72
C ALA A 26 -9.68 0.17 -1.35
N LYS A 27 -9.68 -0.87 -0.51
CA LYS A 27 -9.94 -2.23 -0.98
C LYS A 27 -10.66 -3.03 0.10
N LYS A 28 -11.50 -3.95 -0.35
CA LYS A 28 -12.20 -4.93 0.48
C LYS A 28 -11.87 -6.32 -0.03
N HIS A 29 -11.39 -7.15 0.88
CA HIS A 29 -11.10 -8.56 0.65
C HIS A 29 -12.05 -9.43 1.44
N ILE A 30 -12.40 -10.57 0.85
CA ILE A 30 -13.26 -11.58 1.47
C ILE A 30 -12.53 -12.92 1.33
N PHE A 31 -12.11 -13.48 2.46
CA PHE A 31 -11.44 -14.76 2.53
C PHE A 31 -12.38 -15.80 3.11
N GLU A 32 -13.08 -16.51 2.23
CA GLU A 32 -13.99 -17.57 2.65
C GLU A 32 -13.23 -18.72 3.32
N LEU A 33 -13.78 -19.18 4.45
CA LEU A 33 -13.44 -20.50 4.96
C LEU A 33 -14.21 -21.46 4.06
N GLY A 34 -13.49 -22.39 3.42
CA GLY A 34 -14.09 -23.37 2.51
C GLY A 34 -15.21 -24.20 3.16
N GLU A 35 -15.82 -25.08 2.39
CA GLU A 35 -16.93 -25.90 2.88
C GLU A 35 -16.50 -26.75 4.09
N LEU A 36 -17.06 -26.41 5.24
CA LEU A 36 -17.00 -27.24 6.43
C LEU A 36 -18.11 -28.28 6.27
N SER A 37 -17.76 -29.56 6.32
CA SER A 37 -18.78 -30.60 6.42
C SER A 37 -19.59 -30.40 7.70
N SER A 38 -20.83 -30.86 7.73
CA SER A 38 -21.64 -30.87 8.96
C SER A 38 -21.03 -31.69 10.10
N GLU A 39 -20.01 -32.49 9.79
CA GLU A 39 -19.24 -33.33 10.69
C GLU A 39 -17.87 -32.72 11.04
N ALA A 40 -17.53 -31.55 10.49
CA ALA A 40 -16.25 -30.91 10.67
C ALA A 40 -16.02 -30.65 12.17
N LEU A 41 -15.07 -31.39 12.74
CA LEU A 41 -14.71 -31.27 14.14
C LEU A 41 -14.09 -29.88 14.37
N GLN A 42 -14.27 -29.32 15.57
CA GLN A 42 -13.67 -28.04 15.98
C GLN A 42 -12.19 -27.83 15.54
N PRO A 43 -11.29 -28.85 15.61
CA PRO A 43 -9.92 -28.70 15.15
C PRO A 43 -9.77 -28.35 13.67
N GLU A 44 -10.63 -28.91 12.80
CA GLU A 44 -10.61 -28.64 11.36
C GLU A 44 -11.05 -27.21 11.06
N TYR A 45 -12.10 -26.75 11.73
CA TYR A 45 -12.54 -25.36 11.67
C TYR A 45 -11.41 -24.39 12.01
N TYR A 46 -10.73 -24.59 13.15
CA TYR A 46 -9.63 -23.70 13.56
C TYR A 46 -8.42 -23.80 12.63
N LYS A 47 -8.16 -24.97 12.05
CA LYS A 47 -7.11 -25.13 11.03
C LYS A 47 -7.44 -24.29 9.79
N MET A 48 -8.65 -24.40 9.26
CA MET A 48 -9.10 -23.62 8.09
C MET A 48 -9.13 -22.12 8.39
N LEU A 49 -9.56 -21.73 9.59
CA LEU A 49 -9.54 -20.33 10.03
C LEU A 49 -8.11 -19.77 10.05
N ARG A 50 -7.14 -20.49 10.63
CA ARG A 50 -5.74 -20.07 10.67
C ARG A 50 -5.13 -19.95 9.27
N GLN A 51 -5.47 -20.88 8.37
CA GLN A 51 -5.05 -20.81 6.97
C GLN A 51 -5.67 -19.61 6.24
N SER A 52 -6.93 -19.29 6.51
CA SER A 52 -7.59 -18.10 5.96
C SER A 52 -6.94 -16.81 6.48
N ILE A 53 -6.61 -16.73 7.78
CA ILE A 53 -5.87 -15.60 8.37
C ILE A 53 -4.49 -15.45 7.74
N ALA A 54 -3.76 -16.56 7.55
CA ALA A 54 -2.44 -16.52 6.94
C ALA A 54 -2.49 -15.98 5.50
N ARG A 55 -3.45 -16.45 4.69
CA ARG A 55 -3.69 -15.91 3.34
C ARG A 55 -4.04 -14.43 3.37
N ALA A 56 -4.95 -14.02 4.25
CA ALA A 56 -5.32 -12.63 4.42
C ALA A 56 -4.13 -11.73 4.76
N ARG A 57 -3.28 -12.18 5.69
CA ARG A 57 -2.05 -11.47 6.07
C ARG A 57 -1.10 -11.34 4.88
N ASP A 58 -0.88 -12.42 4.14
CA ASP A 58 0.10 -12.45 3.07
C ASP A 58 -0.34 -11.56 1.89
N GLU A 59 -1.60 -11.66 1.45
CA GLU A 59 -2.13 -10.85 0.34
C GLU A 59 -2.21 -9.36 0.70
N VAL A 60 -2.83 -9.01 1.84
CA VAL A 60 -2.93 -7.61 2.27
C VAL A 60 -1.54 -7.05 2.58
N GLY A 61 -0.64 -7.85 3.14
CA GLY A 61 0.73 -7.45 3.43
C GLY A 61 1.52 -7.11 2.16
N GLN A 62 1.38 -7.91 1.10
CA GLN A 62 2.00 -7.63 -0.20
C GLN A 62 1.48 -6.33 -0.82
N GLU A 63 0.16 -6.11 -0.77
CA GLU A 63 -0.46 -4.89 -1.30
C GLU A 63 -0.02 -3.63 -0.55
N LEU A 64 0.02 -3.69 0.78
CA LEU A 64 0.48 -2.58 1.61
C LEU A 64 1.99 -2.34 1.45
N THR A 65 2.76 -3.40 1.19
CA THR A 65 4.19 -3.29 0.87
C THR A 65 4.39 -2.56 -0.46
N ALA A 66 3.63 -2.92 -1.50
CA ALA A 66 3.66 -2.21 -2.77
C ALA A 66 3.29 -0.72 -2.60
N TRP A 67 2.27 -0.43 -1.78
CA TRP A 67 1.89 0.94 -1.42
C TRP A 67 3.01 1.70 -0.71
N ARG A 68 3.65 1.08 0.29
CA ARG A 68 4.81 1.64 0.99
C ARG A 68 5.94 1.96 0.01
N ASP A 69 6.23 1.07 -0.93
CA ASP A 69 7.34 1.25 -1.86
C ASP A 69 7.05 2.39 -2.87
N VAL A 70 5.82 2.50 -3.37
CA VAL A 70 5.42 3.58 -4.28
C VAL A 70 5.44 4.93 -3.56
N VAL A 71 4.88 5.01 -2.35
CA VAL A 71 4.89 6.26 -1.55
C VAL A 71 6.31 6.59 -1.11
N GLY A 72 7.10 5.61 -0.69
CA GLY A 72 8.49 5.82 -0.29
C GLY A 72 9.35 6.40 -1.43
N LYS A 73 9.21 5.87 -2.65
CA LYS A 73 9.87 6.43 -3.84
C LYS A 73 9.38 7.83 -4.18
N ALA A 74 8.08 8.10 -4.03
CA ALA A 74 7.49 9.43 -4.22
C ALA A 74 8.11 10.47 -3.28
N GLU A 75 8.28 10.12 -2.01
CA GLU A 75 8.88 11.01 -1.02
C GLU A 75 10.40 11.20 -1.24
N GLN A 76 11.16 10.14 -1.53
CA GLN A 76 12.59 10.25 -1.83
C GLN A 76 12.87 11.14 -3.04
N GLY A 77 12.01 11.10 -4.06
CA GLY A 77 12.12 11.96 -5.24
C GLY A 77 12.02 13.45 -4.91
N LYS A 78 11.32 13.84 -3.83
CA LYS A 78 11.24 15.24 -3.39
C LYS A 78 12.56 15.73 -2.80
N ASP A 79 13.23 14.88 -2.02
CA ASP A 79 14.52 15.24 -1.44
C ASP A 79 15.58 15.37 -2.54
N ALA A 80 15.64 14.43 -3.49
CA ALA A 80 16.56 14.53 -4.63
C ALA A 80 16.32 15.78 -5.50
N LYS A 81 15.05 16.17 -5.73
CA LYS A 81 14.73 17.40 -6.46
C LYS A 81 15.09 18.68 -5.70
N LYS A 82 15.05 18.67 -4.37
CA LYS A 82 15.51 19.82 -3.58
C LYS A 82 17.02 20.03 -3.74
N TYR A 83 17.81 18.96 -3.70
CA TYR A 83 19.26 19.07 -3.91
C TYR A 83 19.61 19.51 -5.34
N ALA A 84 18.96 18.97 -6.37
CA ALA A 84 19.18 19.42 -7.75
C ALA A 84 18.83 20.90 -7.96
N LYS A 85 17.76 21.39 -7.30
CA LYS A 85 17.41 22.83 -7.36
C LYS A 85 18.33 23.73 -6.54
N THR A 86 19.25 23.18 -5.75
CA THR A 86 20.25 23.98 -5.01
C THR A 86 21.60 24.04 -5.75
N GLU A 87 21.84 23.16 -6.73
CA GLU A 87 23.06 23.17 -7.55
C GLU A 87 22.86 23.79 -8.95
N GLU A 88 21.62 23.98 -9.43
CA GLU A 88 21.30 24.61 -10.73
C GLU A 88 20.88 26.09 -10.64
N ASP A 89 20.87 26.71 -9.45
CA ASP A 89 20.45 28.13 -9.25
C ASP A 89 21.66 29.06 -8.93
N GLU A 90 22.85 28.76 -9.48
CA GLU A 90 24.05 29.63 -9.42
C GLU A 90 24.63 30.01 -10.81
N GLU A 91 23.83 29.97 -11.89
CA GLU A 91 24.26 30.56 -13.16
C GLU A 91 23.16 31.43 -13.79
N GLU A 92 23.54 32.68 -14.07
CA GLU A 92 22.85 33.74 -14.84
C GLU A 92 21.85 34.63 -14.08
N GLU A 93 22.35 35.75 -13.51
CA GLU A 93 21.97 37.13 -13.90
C GLU A 93 22.93 38.15 -13.24
N GLU A 94 24.05 38.48 -13.89
CA GLU A 94 24.80 39.72 -13.62
C GLU A 94 25.39 40.29 -14.93
N ASP A 95 24.61 41.14 -15.60
CA ASP A 95 25.06 42.25 -16.45
C ASP A 95 23.83 43.18 -16.62
N GLY A 96 23.74 44.41 -16.12
CA GLY A 96 24.75 45.46 -16.04
C GLY A 96 24.21 46.69 -16.80
N ASP A 97 23.23 47.41 -16.24
CA ASP A 97 22.80 48.73 -16.76
C ASP A 97 23.58 49.82 -16.00
N ALA A 98 24.55 50.44 -16.69
CA ALA A 98 25.11 51.77 -16.40
C ALA A 98 25.88 52.33 -17.61
#